data_AF-A0A1J7JQK5-F1
#
_entry.id   AF-A0A1J7JQK5-F1
#
_cell.length_a   1.000
_cell.length_b   1.000
_cell.length_c   1.000
_cell.angle_alpha   90.00
_cell.angle_beta   90.00
_cell.angle_gamma   90.00
#
_symmetry.space_group_name_H-M   'P 1'
#
loop_
_entity.id
_entity.type
_entity.pdbx_description
1 polymer ?
#
loop_
_entity_poly.entity_id
_entity_poly.type
_entity_poly.pdbx_seq_one_letter_code
_entity_poly.pdbx_strand_id
1 'polypeptide(L)'
;MSRVTPVPPAASSQDSNEATLHAKFDQPTSHNNMVEASPFQIVKTFPPRGELQQYRLTATTEFSCCHCQQQKKSKLVAIKEGKWDQLLCNGCYGLLLSGTSQNS
;
A
#
# COMPACT_ATOMS: atom_id res chain seq x y z
N MET A 1 69.68 -16.86 19.17
CA MET A 1 69.55 -15.38 19.14
C MET A 1 68.36 -15.04 18.26
N SER A 2 67.39 -14.34 18.83
CA SER A 2 66.36 -13.50 18.19
C SER A 2 65.25 -14.10 17.31
N ARG A 3 64.03 -14.05 17.88
CA ARG A 3 62.75 -13.46 17.37
C ARG A 3 62.18 -14.10 16.08
N VAL A 4 60.88 -14.26 15.86
CA VAL A 4 59.72 -13.42 16.21
C VAL A 4 58.46 -14.29 16.05
N THR A 5 57.49 -14.21 16.95
CA THR A 5 56.06 -14.36 16.62
C THR A 5 55.39 -13.02 16.92
N PRO A 6 54.47 -12.54 16.05
CA PRO A 6 53.12 -12.27 16.55
C PRO A 6 52.00 -12.51 15.50
N VAL A 7 50.94 -13.25 15.86
CA VAL A 7 49.57 -12.83 16.30
C VAL A 7 48.69 -12.22 15.18
N PRO A 8 47.47 -12.76 14.93
CA PRO A 8 46.52 -12.34 13.87
C PRO A 8 45.72 -11.07 14.21
N PRO A 9 44.98 -10.47 13.24
CA PRO A 9 44.26 -9.21 13.43
C PRO A 9 42.82 -9.42 13.92
N ALA A 10 42.37 -8.63 14.89
CA ALA A 10 40.95 -8.45 15.18
C ALA A 10 40.68 -7.19 16.03
N ALA A 11 39.50 -6.61 15.79
CA ALA A 11 38.77 -5.56 16.54
C ALA A 11 39.31 -4.12 16.37
N SER A 12 38.62 -3.21 15.68
CA SER A 12 37.32 -2.55 15.97
C SER A 12 37.40 -1.43 17.01
N SER A 13 36.71 -0.33 16.65
CA SER A 13 36.18 0.75 17.51
C SER A 13 37.20 1.82 17.95
N GLN A 14 36.91 3.11 18.16
CA GLN A 14 35.75 4.01 18.10
C GLN A 14 36.31 5.40 18.51
N ASP A 15 35.94 6.51 17.86
CA ASP A 15 35.74 7.89 18.38
C ASP A 15 35.46 8.77 17.13
N SER A 16 34.51 9.70 17.06
CA SER A 16 34.11 10.67 18.07
C SER A 16 32.63 11.06 17.95
N ASN A 17 32.11 11.34 19.12
CA ASN A 17 30.84 11.93 19.51
C ASN A 17 30.82 13.46 19.26
N GLU A 18 29.85 13.96 18.51
CA GLU A 18 29.40 15.34 18.66
C GLU A 18 27.93 15.36 19.05
N ALA A 19 27.70 15.82 20.29
CA ALA A 19 26.39 16.02 20.85
C ALA A 19 25.77 17.28 20.23
N THR A 20 24.59 17.16 19.63
CA THR A 20 23.67 18.28 19.49
C THR A 20 22.31 17.87 20.03
N LEU A 21 22.06 18.33 21.25
CA LEU A 21 20.75 18.49 21.85
C LEU A 21 19.98 19.52 21.02
N HIS A 22 18.91 19.13 20.33
CA HIS A 22 17.83 20.05 20.01
C HIS A 22 16.48 19.37 20.23
N ALA A 23 15.86 19.84 21.32
CA ALA A 23 14.46 19.94 21.64
C ALA A 23 13.45 19.20 20.75
N LYS A 24 12.67 18.35 21.43
CA LYS A 24 11.27 18.02 21.15
C LYS A 24 10.58 19.14 20.38
N PHE A 25 10.41 18.94 19.08
CA PHE A 25 9.29 19.53 18.37
C PHE A 25 8.25 18.42 18.30
N ASP A 26 7.22 18.54 19.14
CA ASP A 26 5.96 17.84 18.96
C ASP A 26 5.52 18.09 17.52
N GLN A 27 5.84 17.14 16.64
CA GLN A 27 5.24 17.09 15.33
C GLN A 27 3.77 16.77 15.60
N PRO A 28 2.81 17.66 15.32
CA PRO A 28 1.45 17.19 15.21
C PRO A 28 1.50 16.18 14.07
N THR A 29 1.36 14.90 14.41
CA THR A 29 0.95 13.89 13.46
C THR A 29 -0.45 14.31 13.03
N SER A 30 -0.47 15.24 12.07
CA SER A 30 -1.63 15.58 11.30
C SER A 30 -1.93 14.32 10.51
N HIS A 31 -2.63 13.41 11.16
CA HIS A 31 -3.43 12.38 10.55
C HIS A 31 -4.53 13.14 9.79
N ASN A 32 -4.12 13.86 8.74
CA ASN A 32 -5.01 14.27 7.69
C ASN A 32 -5.51 12.97 7.13
N ASN A 33 -6.72 12.64 7.56
CA ASN A 33 -7.59 11.65 7.00
C ASN A 33 -7.78 12.00 5.52
N MET A 34 -6.76 11.72 4.72
CA MET A 34 -6.78 11.86 3.27
C MET A 34 -7.69 10.75 2.78
N VAL A 35 -8.98 11.05 2.76
CA VAL A 35 -9.91 10.31 1.93
C VAL A 35 -9.40 10.47 0.51
N GLU A 36 -8.72 9.44 0.00
CA GLU A 36 -8.16 9.41 -1.33
C GLU A 36 -9.26 9.79 -2.33
N ALA A 37 -9.10 10.95 -2.96
CA ALA A 37 -10.11 11.48 -3.87
C ALA A 37 -10.18 10.55 -5.09
N SER A 38 -11.39 10.08 -5.40
CA SER A 38 -11.59 9.20 -6.55
C SER A 38 -11.14 9.89 -7.84
N PRO A 39 -10.34 9.22 -8.70
CA PRO A 39 -10.00 9.75 -10.02
C PRO A 39 -11.19 9.68 -10.99
N PHE A 40 -12.33 9.11 -10.57
CA PHE A 40 -13.50 8.91 -11.41
C PHE A 40 -14.70 9.73 -10.94
N GLN A 41 -15.55 10.08 -11.90
CA GLN A 41 -16.86 10.64 -11.59
C GLN A 41 -17.84 9.50 -11.26
N ILE A 42 -18.30 9.47 -10.01
CA ILE A 42 -19.15 8.40 -9.46
C ILE A 42 -20.62 8.80 -9.59
N VAL A 43 -21.44 7.92 -10.18
CA VAL A 43 -22.91 8.04 -10.22
C VAL A 43 -23.53 7.43 -8.97
N LYS A 44 -22.98 6.31 -8.52
CA LYS A 44 -23.53 5.57 -7.38
C LYS A 44 -22.44 4.89 -6.59
N THR A 45 -22.47 5.08 -5.30
CA THR A 45 -21.70 4.31 -4.32
C THR A 45 -22.62 3.25 -3.72
N PHE A 46 -22.22 1.98 -3.76
CA PHE A 46 -22.95 0.91 -3.08
C PHE A 46 -22.57 0.89 -1.59
N PRO A 47 -23.22 0.11 -0.72
CA PRO A 47 -22.72 -0.07 0.66
C PRO A 47 -21.40 -0.87 0.68
N PRO A 48 -20.50 -0.60 1.66
CA PRO A 48 -19.29 -1.39 1.84
C PRO A 48 -19.61 -2.82 2.27
N ARG A 49 -18.74 -3.76 1.89
CA ARG A 49 -18.82 -5.17 2.27
C ARG A 49 -17.43 -5.64 2.71
N GLY A 50 -17.16 -5.51 4.00
CA GLY A 50 -15.81 -5.70 4.55
C GLY A 50 -14.88 -4.64 3.98
N GLU A 51 -13.73 -5.07 3.45
CA GLU A 51 -12.73 -4.20 2.83
C GLU A 51 -13.08 -3.81 1.38
N LEU A 52 -14.19 -4.31 0.84
CA LEU A 52 -14.57 -4.10 -0.56
C LEU A 52 -15.69 -3.08 -0.67
N GLN A 53 -15.54 -2.18 -1.64
CA GLN A 53 -16.52 -1.13 -1.90
C GLN A 53 -16.73 -0.98 -3.40
N GLN A 54 -17.97 -1.14 -3.87
CA GLN A 54 -18.32 -1.03 -5.29
C GLN A 54 -18.85 0.37 -5.63
N TYR A 55 -18.54 0.83 -6.84
CA TYR A 55 -18.98 2.10 -7.42
C TYR A 55 -19.44 1.91 -8.87
N ARG A 56 -20.46 2.66 -9.26
CA ARG A 56 -20.85 2.89 -10.65
C ARG A 56 -20.35 4.25 -11.09
N LEU A 57 -19.58 4.27 -12.17
CA LEU A 57 -18.99 5.44 -12.81
C LEU A 57 -19.95 6.02 -13.87
N THR A 58 -19.75 7.29 -14.22
CA THR A 58 -20.51 7.97 -15.29
C THR A 58 -20.15 7.41 -16.67
N ALA A 59 -18.84 7.34 -16.93
CA ALA A 59 -18.26 6.86 -18.18
C ALA A 59 -17.77 5.41 -18.08
N THR A 60 -17.69 4.74 -19.23
CA THR A 60 -17.04 3.44 -19.31
C THR A 60 -15.54 3.67 -19.25
N THR A 61 -14.88 3.10 -18.25
CA THR A 61 -13.46 3.30 -17.97
C THR A 61 -12.68 2.03 -18.25
N GLU A 62 -11.48 2.19 -18.78
CA GLU A 62 -10.50 1.12 -18.89
C GLU A 62 -9.62 1.08 -17.65
N PHE A 63 -9.43 -0.11 -17.07
CA PHE A 63 -8.62 -0.32 -15.89
C PHE A 63 -8.06 -1.75 -15.85
N SER A 64 -6.97 -1.95 -15.11
CA SER A 64 -6.44 -3.28 -14.83
C SER A 64 -6.96 -3.78 -13.49
N CYS A 65 -7.53 -4.98 -13.46
CA CYS A 65 -8.00 -5.59 -12.22
C CYS A 65 -6.79 -6.04 -11.38
N CYS A 66 -6.62 -5.56 -10.15
CA CYS A 66 -5.51 -5.95 -9.28
C CYS A 66 -5.53 -7.44 -8.89
N HIS A 67 -6.70 -8.09 -8.91
CA HIS A 67 -6.83 -9.51 -8.60
C HIS A 67 -6.52 -10.43 -9.79
N CYS A 68 -7.20 -10.24 -10.94
CA CYS A 68 -7.02 -11.14 -12.09
C CYS A 68 -6.04 -10.62 -13.15
N GLN A 69 -5.48 -9.42 -12.95
CA GLN A 69 -4.47 -8.78 -13.80
C GLN A 69 -4.88 -8.53 -15.26
N GLN A 70 -6.13 -8.79 -15.60
CA GLN A 70 -6.68 -8.54 -16.93
C GLN A 70 -7.16 -7.10 -17.06
N GLN A 71 -6.94 -6.52 -18.23
CA GLN A 71 -7.55 -5.23 -18.60
C GLN A 71 -9.06 -5.38 -18.77
N LYS A 72 -9.81 -4.43 -18.23
CA LYS A 72 -11.27 -4.40 -18.21
C LYS A 72 -11.75 -3.06 -18.71
N LYS A 73 -12.93 -3.06 -19.33
CA LYS A 73 -13.62 -1.86 -19.79
C LYS A 73 -15.04 -1.90 -19.24
N SER A 74 -15.36 -1.06 -18.25
CA SER A 74 -16.64 -1.12 -17.54
C SER A 74 -16.99 0.21 -16.86
N LYS A 75 -18.27 0.39 -16.57
CA LYS A 75 -18.77 1.46 -15.68
C LYS A 75 -18.83 1.02 -14.21
N LEU A 76 -18.54 -0.24 -13.93
CA LEU A 76 -18.67 -0.83 -12.59
C LEU A 76 -17.28 -1.29 -12.14
N VAL A 77 -16.81 -0.69 -11.05
CA VAL A 77 -15.51 -0.96 -10.43
C VAL A 77 -15.72 -1.18 -8.94
N ALA A 78 -14.89 -2.01 -8.32
CA ALA A 78 -14.77 -2.05 -6.87
C ALA A 78 -13.35 -1.67 -6.47
N ILE A 79 -13.20 -1.13 -5.26
CA ILE A 79 -11.91 -0.87 -4.65
C ILE A 79 -11.73 -1.79 -3.44
N LYS A 80 -10.47 -2.04 -3.09
CA LYS A 80 -10.09 -2.75 -1.86
C LYS A 80 -9.47 -1.76 -0.88
N GLU A 81 -9.81 -1.87 0.40
CA GLU A 81 -9.27 -1.05 1.50
C GLU A 81 -9.40 0.47 1.30
N GLY A 82 -10.37 0.91 0.49
CA GLY A 82 -10.56 2.34 0.20
C GLY A 82 -9.56 2.94 -0.80
N LYS A 83 -8.72 2.13 -1.46
CA LYS A 83 -7.63 2.62 -2.33
C LYS A 83 -7.99 2.51 -3.81
N TRP A 84 -7.89 3.61 -4.56
CA TRP A 84 -8.29 3.65 -5.97
C TRP A 84 -7.26 3.07 -6.94
N ASP A 85 -6.05 2.77 -6.47
CA ASP A 85 -5.05 1.99 -7.19
C ASP A 85 -5.34 0.47 -7.14
N GLN A 86 -6.16 0.00 -6.20
CA GLN A 86 -6.56 -1.40 -6.04
C GLN A 86 -7.93 -1.68 -6.66
N LEU A 87 -8.04 -1.47 -7.97
CA LEU A 87 -9.29 -1.68 -8.71
C LEU A 87 -9.58 -3.16 -8.95
N LEU A 88 -10.82 -3.56 -8.69
CA LEU A 88 -11.36 -4.89 -8.91
C LEU A 88 -12.44 -4.86 -9.99
N CYS A 89 -12.40 -5.86 -10.87
CA CYS A 89 -13.49 -6.10 -11.79
C CYS A 89 -14.70 -6.69 -11.09
N ASN A 90 -15.89 -6.54 -11.65
CA ASN A 90 -17.12 -7.05 -11.05
C ASN A 90 -17.08 -8.57 -10.78
N GLY A 91 -16.43 -9.36 -11.64
CA GLY A 91 -16.26 -10.80 -11.45
C GLY A 91 -15.41 -11.13 -10.23
N CYS A 92 -14.22 -10.52 -10.11
CA CYS A 92 -13.34 -10.71 -8.95
C CYS A 92 -13.97 -10.19 -7.66
N TYR A 93 -14.68 -9.06 -7.72
CA TYR A 93 -15.46 -8.56 -6.58
C TYR A 93 -16.47 -9.61 -6.11
N GLY A 94 -17.25 -10.22 -7.01
CA GLY A 94 -18.19 -11.29 -6.66
C GLY A 94 -17.51 -12.52 -6.05
N LEU A 95 -16.38 -12.94 -6.63
CA LEU A 95 -15.59 -14.09 -6.15
C LEU A 95 -15.02 -13.89 -4.74
N LEU A 96 -14.49 -12.69 -4.45
CA LEU A 96 -13.98 -12.36 -3.13
C LEU A 96 -15.10 -12.31 -2.08
N LEU A 97 -16.29 -11.82 -2.46
CA LEU A 97 -17.45 -11.84 -1.58
C LEU A 97 -17.98 -13.25 -1.31
N SER A 98 -17.81 -14.19 -2.23
CA SER A 98 -18.17 -15.60 -2.01
C SER A 98 -17.12 -16.38 -1.20
N GLY A 99 -16.07 -15.70 -0.68
CA GLY A 99 -15.03 -16.32 0.13
C GLY A 99 -14.08 -17.24 -0.64
N THR A 100 -14.08 -17.16 -1.97
CA THR A 100 -13.32 -18.07 -2.85
C THR A 100 -12.02 -17.39 -3.30
N SER A 101 -11.16 -17.07 -2.33
CA SER A 101 -9.81 -16.56 -2.61
C SER A 101 -8.96 -17.70 -3.16
N GLN A 102 -8.89 -17.84 -4.49
CA GLN A 102 -7.98 -18.78 -5.14
C GLN A 102 -6.57 -18.18 -5.12
N ASN A 103 -5.77 -18.61 -4.13
CA ASN A 103 -4.32 -18.48 -4.13
C ASN A 103 -3.78 -19.48 -5.17
N SER A 104 -2.97 -19.02 -6.13
CA SER A 104 -2.18 -19.88 -7.03
C SER A 104 -0.72 -19.49 -6.93
#